data_AF-A0A1G0PET1-F1
#
_entry.id   AF-A0A1G0PET1-F1
#
_cell.length_a   1.000
_cell.length_b   1.000
_cell.length_c   1.000
_cell.angle_alpha   90.00
_cell.angle_beta   90.00
_cell.angle_gamma   90.00
#
_symmetry.space_group_name_H-M   'P 1'
#
loop_
_entity.id
_entity.type
_entity.pdbx_description
1 polymer ?
#
loop_
_entity_poly.entity_id
_entity_poly.type
_entity_poly.pdbx_seq_one_letter_code
_entity_poly.pdbx_strand_id
1 'polypeptide(L)'
;MVTFRAAGGGWLRADTLGPGRRPVWSPDGRAVAYPEARGIGVVVYSLESRTSRVVYRSTGSEPGVDLVEWASDGRTLFFKGTDVRGLVGIWSVTEGKRPRLLVRFPPPDVLSTRGFATDGKRFYFTLGDRESDVFVAEVTGR
;
A
#
# COMPACT_ATOMS: atom_id res chain seq x y z
N MET A 1 12.82 1.62 9.14
CA MET A 1 14.25 1.95 9.26
C MET A 1 14.94 1.49 7.99
N VAL A 2 15.91 2.25 7.48
CA VAL A 2 16.73 1.88 6.31
C VAL A 2 18.16 1.71 6.79
N THR A 3 18.80 0.60 6.44
CA THR A 3 20.18 0.29 6.85
C THR A 3 21.02 0.09 5.60
N PHE A 4 22.26 0.56 5.64
CA PHE A 4 23.20 0.44 4.54
C PHE A 4 24.33 -0.52 4.90
N ARG A 5 24.91 -1.19 3.90
CA ARG A 5 26.09 -2.03 4.11
C ARG A 5 27.33 -1.29 3.62
N ALA A 6 28.37 -1.23 4.45
CA ALA A 6 29.67 -0.71 4.09
C ALA A 6 30.34 -1.65 3.07
N ALA A 7 31.24 -1.11 2.24
CA ALA A 7 32.02 -1.90 1.28
C ALA A 7 32.85 -3.02 1.95
N GLY A 8 33.26 -2.80 3.21
CA GLY A 8 33.95 -3.82 4.04
C GLY A 8 33.02 -4.84 4.71
N GLY A 9 31.74 -4.89 4.37
CA GLY A 9 30.79 -5.91 4.82
C GLY A 9 30.04 -5.62 6.12
N GLY A 10 30.43 -4.58 6.87
CA GLY A 10 29.73 -4.12 8.09
C GLY A 10 28.45 -3.35 7.80
N TRP A 11 27.56 -3.23 8.79
CA TRP A 11 26.35 -2.40 8.69
C TRP A 11 26.63 -0.97 9.13
N LEU A 12 26.16 -0.01 8.34
CA LEU A 12 26.19 1.41 8.67
C LEU A 12 25.00 1.79 9.56
N ARG A 13 25.09 2.97 10.17
CA ARG A 13 23.99 3.55 10.94
C ARG A 13 22.72 3.59 10.10
N ALA A 14 21.62 3.25 10.73
CA ALA A 14 20.33 3.18 10.08
C ALA A 14 19.54 4.48 10.23
N ASP A 15 18.81 4.85 9.17
CA ASP A 15 17.94 6.01 9.14
C ASP A 15 16.51 5.61 9.56
N THR A 16 15.93 6.37 10.49
CA THR A 16 14.56 6.16 10.97
C THR A 16 13.60 7.00 10.14
N LEU A 17 12.75 6.34 9.37
CA LEU A 17 11.80 6.97 8.43
C LEU A 17 10.57 7.58 9.12
N GLY A 18 10.43 7.46 10.43
CA GLY A 18 9.21 7.82 11.17
C GLY A 18 8.12 6.74 11.14
N PRO A 19 6.93 7.03 11.69
CA PRO A 19 5.87 6.04 11.90
C PRO A 19 5.17 5.69 10.57
N GLY A 20 5.25 4.42 10.19
CA GLY A 20 4.68 3.89 8.96
C GLY A 20 4.79 2.37 8.90
N ARG A 21 4.25 1.77 7.85
CA ARG A 21 4.24 0.31 7.68
C ARG A 21 4.57 -0.06 6.24
N ARG A 22 5.09 -1.28 6.03
CA ARG A 22 5.27 -1.89 4.69
C ARG A 22 5.96 -0.96 3.66
N PRO A 23 7.19 -0.51 3.93
CA PRO A 23 7.92 0.34 3.01
C PRO A 23 8.28 -0.38 1.71
N VAL A 24 8.32 0.37 0.61
CA VAL A 24 8.72 -0.11 -0.72
C VAL A 24 9.78 0.79 -1.33
N TRP A 25 10.77 0.17 -1.97
CA TRP A 25 11.86 0.87 -2.64
C TRP A 25 11.42 1.43 -3.98
N SER A 26 11.89 2.64 -4.33
CA SER A 26 11.74 3.16 -5.69
C SER A 26 12.51 2.30 -6.69
N PRO A 27 12.10 2.25 -7.97
CA PRO A 27 12.77 1.42 -8.98
C PRO A 27 14.24 1.76 -9.20
N ASP A 28 14.61 3.03 -8.96
CA ASP A 28 15.99 3.52 -9.04
C ASP A 28 16.79 3.34 -7.73
N GLY A 29 16.16 2.81 -6.67
CA GLY A 29 16.75 2.58 -5.36
C GLY A 29 17.08 3.85 -4.57
N ARG A 30 16.64 5.03 -5.01
CA ARG A 30 17.00 6.33 -4.37
C ARG A 30 16.01 6.79 -3.31
N ALA A 31 14.85 6.17 -3.23
CA ALA A 31 13.80 6.56 -2.31
C ALA A 31 13.05 5.35 -1.74
N VAL A 32 12.35 5.59 -0.64
CA VAL A 32 11.46 4.61 -0.01
C VAL A 32 10.09 5.25 0.19
N ALA A 33 9.03 4.61 -0.29
CA ALA A 33 7.66 5.04 -0.06
C ALA A 33 6.98 4.16 1.00
N TYR A 34 6.07 4.73 1.79
CA TYR A 34 5.30 3.99 2.77
C TYR A 34 3.98 4.71 3.11
N PRO A 35 2.91 3.96 3.43
CA PRO A 35 1.76 4.49 4.12
C PRO A 35 2.16 5.13 5.46
N GLU A 36 1.62 6.31 5.74
CA GLU A 36 1.64 6.90 7.08
C GLU A 36 0.92 5.97 8.07
N ALA A 37 1.33 5.98 9.35
CA ALA A 37 0.79 5.08 10.37
C ALA A 37 -0.75 5.10 10.51
N ARG A 38 -1.38 6.26 10.30
CA ARG A 38 -2.84 6.41 10.34
C ARG A 38 -3.54 5.90 9.08
N GLY A 39 -2.80 5.52 8.04
CA GLY A 39 -3.36 5.07 6.76
C GLY A 39 -4.08 6.17 5.98
N ILE A 40 -3.75 7.44 6.21
CA ILE A 40 -4.40 8.57 5.54
C ILE A 40 -3.50 9.23 4.49
N GLY A 41 -2.31 8.70 4.24
CA GLY A 41 -1.37 9.34 3.32
C GLY A 41 -0.21 8.44 2.93
N VAL A 42 0.53 8.89 1.91
CA VAL A 42 1.76 8.28 1.43
C VAL A 42 2.93 9.24 1.68
N VAL A 43 3.96 8.73 2.31
CA VAL A 43 5.21 9.44 2.58
C VAL A 43 6.31 8.82 1.72
N VAL A 44 7.18 9.68 1.18
CA VAL A 44 8.40 9.28 0.48
C VAL A 44 9.59 9.83 1.23
N TYR A 45 10.51 8.94 1.58
CA TYR A 45 11.82 9.26 2.12
C TYR A 45 12.87 9.24 1.00
N SER A 46 13.63 10.32 0.89
CA SER A 46 14.76 10.43 -0.04
C SER A 46 16.04 9.98 0.66
N LEU A 47 16.80 9.08 0.03
CA LEU A 47 18.11 8.67 0.55
C LEU A 47 19.17 9.74 0.40
N GLU A 48 19.08 10.56 -0.66
CA GLU A 48 20.08 11.58 -0.96
C GLU A 48 20.00 12.74 0.03
N SER A 49 18.80 13.32 0.18
CA SER A 49 18.58 14.45 1.08
C SER A 49 18.36 14.02 2.53
N ARG A 50 18.17 12.72 2.79
CA ARG A 50 17.79 12.15 4.09
C ARG A 50 16.55 12.80 4.71
N THR A 51 15.60 13.20 3.88
CA THR A 51 14.36 13.86 4.31
C THR A 51 13.13 13.12 3.81
N SER A 52 12.06 13.17 4.60
CA SER A 52 10.73 12.69 4.21
C SER A 52 9.88 13.83 3.66
N ARG A 53 9.03 13.52 2.69
CA ARG A 53 7.98 14.40 2.17
C ARG A 53 6.68 13.64 1.97
N VAL A 54 5.56 14.34 2.09
CA VAL A 54 4.24 13.75 1.94
C VAL A 54 3.80 13.92 0.48
N VAL A 55 3.61 12.81 -0.22
CA VAL A 55 3.16 12.81 -1.62
C VAL A 55 1.64 12.93 -1.71
N TYR A 56 0.96 12.32 -0.75
CA TYR A 56 -0.49 12.25 -0.70
C TYR A 56 -0.96 12.26 0.75
N ARG A 57 -2.02 13.01 1.03
CA ARG A 57 -2.77 12.95 2.29
C ARG A 57 -4.25 13.16 2.01
N SER A 58 -5.08 12.23 2.46
CA SER A 58 -6.54 12.38 2.45
C SER A 58 -6.96 13.48 3.41
N THR A 59 -7.91 14.31 2.97
CA THR A 59 -8.51 15.38 3.76
C THR A 59 -9.94 15.05 4.21
N GLY A 60 -10.35 13.78 4.06
CA GLY A 60 -11.64 13.28 4.51
C GLY A 60 -12.65 13.04 3.40
N SER A 61 -12.32 13.35 2.13
CA SER A 61 -13.14 12.97 0.97
C SER A 61 -12.43 11.98 0.03
N GLU A 62 -11.11 11.89 0.16
CA GLU A 62 -10.23 11.06 -0.65
C GLU A 62 -9.95 9.69 0.03
N PRO A 63 -9.57 8.66 -0.73
CA PRO A 63 -9.36 7.32 -0.18
C PRO A 63 -8.26 7.22 0.88
N GLY A 64 -8.45 6.34 1.85
CA GLY A 64 -7.39 5.89 2.74
C GLY A 64 -6.30 5.10 1.99
N VAL A 65 -5.21 4.79 2.69
CA VAL A 65 -4.01 4.13 2.16
C VAL A 65 -3.65 2.91 3.02
N ASP A 66 -3.70 1.73 2.40
CA ASP A 66 -3.35 0.47 3.06
C ASP A 66 -1.96 -0.04 2.67
N LEU A 67 -1.67 -0.01 1.37
CA LEU A 67 -0.49 -0.56 0.74
C LEU A 67 -0.05 0.36 -0.39
N VAL A 68 1.26 0.50 -0.58
CA VAL A 68 1.86 1.37 -1.59
C VAL A 68 2.83 0.56 -2.42
N GLU A 69 2.85 0.81 -3.73
CA GLU A 69 3.82 0.28 -4.67
C GLU A 69 4.28 1.41 -5.61
N TRP A 70 5.53 1.39 -6.04
CA TRP A 70 6.01 2.33 -7.05
C TRP A 70 5.58 1.89 -8.44
N ALA A 71 5.21 2.86 -9.28
CA ALA A 71 5.21 2.64 -10.71
C ALA A 71 6.66 2.60 -11.23
N SER A 72 6.86 1.95 -12.38
CA SER A 72 8.16 1.85 -13.03
C SER A 72 8.73 3.21 -13.48
N ASP A 73 7.91 4.27 -13.52
CA ASP A 73 8.32 5.63 -13.87
C ASP A 73 9.07 6.37 -12.75
N GLY A 74 9.11 5.80 -11.52
CA GLY A 74 9.76 6.39 -10.36
C GLY A 74 9.11 7.68 -9.84
N ARG A 75 7.94 8.07 -10.35
CA ARG A 75 7.23 9.32 -10.01
C ARG A 75 5.80 9.09 -9.55
N THR A 76 5.19 8.02 -10.03
CA THR A 76 3.82 7.63 -9.68
C THR A 76 3.86 6.56 -8.60
N LEU A 77 2.96 6.71 -7.62
CA LEU A 77 2.72 5.72 -6.59
C LEU A 77 1.34 5.10 -6.81
N PHE A 78 1.29 3.79 -6.82
CA PHE A 78 0.04 3.04 -6.71
C PHE A 78 -0.23 2.75 -5.25
N PHE A 79 -1.50 2.76 -4.86
CA PHE A 79 -1.90 2.32 -3.54
C PHE A 79 -3.23 1.61 -3.53
N LYS A 80 -3.37 0.64 -2.63
CA LYS A 80 -4.67 0.06 -2.28
C LYS A 80 -5.32 0.98 -1.26
N GLY A 81 -6.56 1.35 -1.52
CA GLY A 81 -7.27 2.31 -0.69
C GLY A 81 -8.78 2.16 -0.78
N THR A 82 -9.45 2.64 0.26
CA THR A 82 -10.90 2.65 0.38
C THR A 82 -11.39 4.09 0.44
N ASP A 83 -12.31 4.46 -0.46
CA ASP A 83 -12.93 5.80 -0.45
C ASP A 83 -14.00 5.94 0.65
N VAL A 84 -14.50 7.16 0.84
CA VAL A 84 -15.51 7.47 1.85
C VAL A 84 -16.86 6.79 1.65
N ARG A 85 -17.10 6.20 0.47
CA ARG A 85 -18.30 5.41 0.14
C ARG A 85 -18.07 3.91 0.30
N GLY A 86 -16.90 3.51 0.79
CA GLY A 86 -16.53 2.11 0.94
C GLY A 86 -16.01 1.44 -0.34
N LEU A 87 -15.76 2.20 -1.42
CA LEU A 87 -15.18 1.63 -2.63
C LEU A 87 -13.71 1.30 -2.38
N VAL A 88 -13.39 0.01 -2.44
CA VAL A 88 -12.03 -0.51 -2.38
C VAL A 88 -11.44 -0.60 -3.79
N GLY A 89 -10.19 -0.19 -3.95
CA GLY A 89 -9.52 -0.28 -5.23
C GLY A 89 -8.04 0.00 -5.19
N ILE A 90 -7.43 -0.08 -6.38
CA ILE A 90 -6.07 0.39 -6.64
C ILE A 90 -6.17 1.77 -7.26
N TRP A 91 -5.45 2.71 -6.64
CA TRP A 91 -5.41 4.11 -7.00
C TRP A 91 -3.99 4.50 -7.41
N SER A 92 -3.86 5.52 -8.25
CA SER A 92 -2.58 6.16 -8.56
C SER A 92 -2.53 7.57 -8.01
N VAL A 93 -1.36 8.00 -7.55
CA VAL A 93 -1.11 9.39 -7.18
C VAL A 93 0.29 9.83 -7.60
N THR A 94 0.39 11.10 -7.97
CA THR A 94 1.64 11.83 -8.17
C THR A 94 1.61 13.04 -7.25
N GLU A 95 2.77 13.47 -6.77
CA GLU A 95 2.86 14.63 -5.88
C GLU A 95 2.15 15.86 -6.47
N GLY A 96 1.37 16.54 -5.61
CA GLY A 96 0.57 17.70 -5.99
C GLY A 96 -0.67 17.39 -6.82
N LYS A 97 -0.97 16.11 -7.13
CA LYS A 97 -2.17 15.70 -7.87
C LYS A 97 -3.14 14.92 -6.99
N ARG A 98 -4.42 14.98 -7.34
CA ARG A 98 -5.46 14.15 -6.72
C ARG A 98 -5.27 12.67 -7.09
N PRO A 99 -5.61 11.74 -6.18
CA PRO A 99 -5.57 10.31 -6.49
C PRO A 99 -6.62 9.96 -7.54
N ARG A 100 -6.28 9.01 -8.42
CA ARG A 100 -7.17 8.50 -9.48
C ARG A 100 -7.38 7.01 -9.29
N LEU A 101 -8.64 6.56 -9.34
CA LEU A 101 -8.98 5.14 -9.32
C LEU A 101 -8.56 4.49 -10.64
N LEU A 102 -7.83 3.37 -10.55
CA LEU A 102 -7.40 2.56 -11.70
C LEU A 102 -8.12 1.23 -11.77
N VAL A 103 -8.28 0.57 -10.62
CA VAL A 103 -8.95 -0.72 -10.51
C VAL A 103 -9.97 -0.65 -9.39
N ARG A 104 -11.23 -0.91 -9.70
CA ARG A 104 -12.29 -1.09 -8.71
C ARG A 104 -12.35 -2.56 -8.32
N PHE A 105 -12.29 -2.85 -7.03
CA PHE A 105 -12.51 -4.21 -6.56
C PHE A 105 -14.01 -4.53 -6.50
N PRO A 106 -14.38 -5.83 -6.61
CA PRO A 106 -15.75 -6.28 -6.37
C PRO A 106 -16.23 -5.87 -4.96
N PRO A 107 -17.52 -6.08 -4.66
CA PRO A 107 -18.11 -5.68 -3.38
C PRO A 107 -17.35 -6.27 -2.16
N PRO A 108 -17.54 -5.67 -0.96
CA PRO A 108 -16.68 -5.88 0.20
C PRO A 108 -16.74 -7.28 0.82
N ASP A 109 -17.66 -8.15 0.38
CA ASP A 109 -17.71 -9.57 0.70
C ASP A 109 -16.54 -10.35 0.09
N VAL A 110 -15.97 -9.85 -1.02
CA VAL A 110 -14.77 -10.42 -1.65
C VAL A 110 -13.51 -9.84 -1.00
N LEU A 111 -12.84 -10.64 -0.17
CA LEU A 111 -11.67 -10.21 0.57
C LEU A 111 -10.40 -10.23 -0.29
N SER A 112 -9.87 -9.06 -0.61
CA SER A 112 -8.45 -8.96 -0.97
C SER A 112 -7.62 -8.92 0.32
N THR A 113 -7.20 -10.08 0.83
CA THR A 113 -6.43 -10.19 2.08
C THR A 113 -4.94 -9.86 1.90
N ARG A 114 -4.43 -9.94 0.67
CA ARG A 114 -3.03 -9.67 0.33
C ARG A 114 -2.86 -8.34 -0.40
N GLY A 115 -1.59 -7.98 -0.65
CA GLY A 115 -1.25 -6.84 -1.49
C GLY A 115 -1.47 -7.09 -2.98
N PHE A 116 -1.11 -6.10 -3.78
CA PHE A 116 -1.09 -6.19 -5.23
C PHE A 116 0.35 -5.98 -5.73
N ALA A 117 0.62 -6.46 -6.94
CA ALA A 117 1.86 -6.20 -7.67
C ALA A 117 1.53 -5.64 -9.06
N THR A 118 2.51 -5.05 -9.74
CA THR A 118 2.36 -4.56 -11.11
C THR A 118 3.63 -4.73 -11.92
N ASP A 119 3.47 -4.94 -13.23
CA ASP A 119 4.54 -4.87 -14.23
C ASP A 119 4.51 -3.56 -15.05
N GLY A 120 3.71 -2.57 -14.61
CA GLY A 120 3.47 -1.31 -15.32
C GLY A 120 2.42 -1.38 -16.44
N LYS A 121 1.98 -2.58 -16.83
CA LYS A 121 0.90 -2.81 -17.79
C LYS A 121 -0.32 -3.48 -17.17
N ARG A 122 -0.11 -4.25 -16.10
CA ARG A 122 -1.12 -5.09 -15.44
C ARG A 122 -0.99 -4.94 -13.93
N PHE A 123 -2.11 -5.18 -13.24
CA PHE A 123 -2.13 -5.37 -11.79
C PHE A 123 -2.44 -6.83 -11.48
N TYR A 124 -1.67 -7.40 -10.56
CA TYR A 124 -1.82 -8.76 -10.06
C TYR A 124 -2.26 -8.68 -8.60
N PHE A 125 -3.41 -9.25 -8.27
CA PHE A 125 -3.95 -9.25 -6.91
C PHE A 125 -4.83 -10.48 -6.70
N THR A 126 -4.99 -10.89 -5.45
CA THR A 126 -5.85 -12.00 -5.08
C THR A 126 -7.20 -11.49 -4.58
N LEU A 127 -8.26 -12.16 -5.00
CA LEU A 127 -9.61 -12.02 -4.47
C LEU A 127 -9.96 -13.32 -3.77
N GLY A 128 -10.31 -13.24 -2.49
CA GLY A 128 -10.82 -14.36 -1.72
C GLY A 128 -12.35 -14.31 -1.76
N ASP A 129 -12.95 -15.38 -2.26
CA ASP A 129 -14.37 -15.62 -2.09
C ASP A 129 -14.59 -16.44 -0.82
N ARG A 130 -15.65 -16.14 -0.07
CA ARG A 130 -16.01 -16.89 1.14
C ARG A 130 -17.20 -17.77 0.82
N GLU A 131 -16.93 -19.05 0.63
CA GLU A 131 -17.97 -20.08 0.60
C GLU A 131 -18.09 -20.72 1.99
N SER A 132 -19.34 -20.92 2.42
CA SER A 132 -19.68 -21.64 3.64
C SER A 132 -20.82 -22.59 3.34
N ASP A 133 -20.70 -23.83 3.82
CA ASP A 133 -21.80 -24.78 3.84
C ASP A 133 -22.49 -24.75 5.20
N VAL A 134 -23.81 -24.93 5.20
CA VAL A 134 -24.61 -25.07 6.43
C VAL A 134 -25.00 -26.53 6.59
N PHE A 135 -24.64 -27.12 7.72
CA PHE A 135 -25.04 -28.47 8.10
C PHE A 135 -25.98 -28.41 9.30
N VAL A 136 -26.97 -29.29 9.31
CA VAL A 136 -27.93 -29.45 10.42
C VAL A 136 -27.85 -30.87 10.94
N ALA A 137 -27.88 -31.03 12.26
CA ALA A 137 -28.01 -32.33 12.93
C ALA A 137 -29.04 -32.21 14.06
N GLU A 138 -29.79 -33.29 14.30
CA GLU A 138 -30.77 -33.36 15.38
C GLU A 138 -30.10 -33.63 16.72
N VAL A 139 -30.53 -32.93 17.76
CA VAL A 139 -30.16 -33.26 19.14
C VAL A 139 -31.13 -34.33 19.62
N THR A 140 -30.71 -35.60 19.60
CA THR A 140 -31.52 -36.68 20.17
C THR A 140 -31.50 -36.57 21.70
N GLY A 141 -32.61 -36.12 22.28
CA GLY A 141 -32.87 -36.20 23.72
C GLY A 141 -33.20 -37.64 24.13
N ARG A 142 -32.69 -38.06 25.30
CA ARG A 142 -33.12 -39.30 25.97
C ARG A 142 -34.49 -39.11 26.63
#